data_AF-A0A9P1E0L3-F1
#
_entry.id   AF-A0A9P1E0L3-F1
#
_cell.length_a   1.000
_cell.length_b   1.000
_cell.length_c   1.000
_cell.angle_alpha   90.00
_cell.angle_beta   90.00
_cell.angle_gamma   90.00
#
_symmetry.space_group_name_H-M   'P 1'
#
loop_
_entity.id
_entity.type
_entity.pdbx_description
1 polymer ?
#
loop_
_entity_poly.entity_id
_entity_poly.type
_entity_poly.pdbx_seq_one_letter_code
_entity_poly.pdbx_strand_id
1 'polypeptide(L)'
;MRPLSGSTSDRSQTSVSESEVNLKFYEIKSGKISVILTNFAASIVSVKLPNKNGTTTDVILGYDTVDEYEINDKNFGAVIGRIANRIRDAQFSLNGIKYNLDRNSGNNSINGGSKGFGRVPWEVAEHKPDSKNPCITFTLYSPDGDQGYPGNVTANVTYTIYDNYTLRIEMKAITENKPTPISMSTHAYWNLQGHNSGNISSQKLQLFASNIAAMDSNLLATGEITSIIHNKTY
;
A
#
# COMPACT_ATOMS: atom_id res chain seq x y z
N MET A 1 -29.96 -8.42 -30.01
CA MET A 1 -31.44 -8.48 -29.86
C MET A 1 -31.77 -7.78 -28.55
N ARG A 2 -32.36 -6.57 -28.61
CA ARG A 2 -32.79 -5.77 -27.44
C ARG A 2 -34.28 -6.03 -27.16
N PRO A 3 -34.74 -5.75 -25.93
CA PRO A 3 -36.07 -5.17 -25.74
C PRO A 3 -36.03 -3.80 -25.03
N LEU A 4 -37.04 -2.98 -25.34
CA LEU A 4 -37.40 -1.67 -24.79
C LEU A 4 -38.81 -1.75 -24.21
N SER A 5 -39.05 -1.10 -23.05
CA SER A 5 -40.29 -0.39 -22.59
C SER A 5 -40.34 -0.41 -21.05
N GLY A 6 -40.72 0.61 -20.28
CA GLY A 6 -41.27 1.95 -20.53
C GLY A 6 -41.25 2.79 -19.22
N SER A 7 -41.76 4.03 -19.31
CA SER A 7 -41.77 5.13 -18.33
C SER A 7 -42.73 4.92 -17.13
N THR A 8 -42.84 5.68 -16.02
CA THR A 8 -42.45 7.02 -15.50
C THR A 8 -42.69 7.00 -13.98
N SER A 9 -41.90 7.67 -13.14
CA SER A 9 -42.37 8.75 -12.22
C SER A 9 -41.28 9.23 -11.25
N ASP A 10 -41.27 10.55 -11.12
CA ASP A 10 -40.42 11.45 -10.33
C ASP A 10 -40.49 11.24 -8.80
N ARG A 11 -39.33 11.20 -8.11
CA ARG A 11 -38.98 12.08 -6.98
C ARG A 11 -37.65 11.69 -6.31
N SER A 12 -36.94 12.76 -5.98
CA SER A 12 -36.11 12.98 -4.79
C SER A 12 -34.59 12.82 -4.91
N GLN A 13 -33.97 13.97 -4.63
CA GLN A 13 -32.68 14.17 -3.98
C GLN A 13 -31.44 13.80 -4.78
N THR A 14 -31.05 14.77 -5.60
CA THR A 14 -29.65 15.14 -5.84
C THR A 14 -28.90 15.13 -4.49
N SER A 15 -28.19 14.05 -4.24
CA SER A 15 -27.16 13.99 -3.20
C SER A 15 -25.80 14.20 -3.88
N VAL A 16 -25.04 15.06 -3.24
CA VAL A 16 -23.71 15.58 -3.52
C VAL A 16 -22.84 14.60 -4.32
N SER A 17 -22.26 15.10 -5.41
CA SER A 17 -21.26 14.39 -6.21
C SER A 17 -20.13 13.87 -5.33
N GLU A 18 -20.05 12.55 -5.15
CA GLU A 18 -18.76 11.90 -4.97
C GLU A 18 -17.92 12.33 -6.18
N SER A 19 -16.90 13.14 -5.95
CA SER A 19 -15.90 13.39 -6.98
C SER A 19 -15.38 12.03 -7.39
N GLU A 20 -15.76 11.57 -8.57
CA GLU A 20 -15.29 10.31 -9.15
C GLU A 20 -13.77 10.42 -9.25
N VAL A 21 -13.06 9.83 -8.27
CA VAL A 21 -11.60 9.88 -8.24
C VAL A 21 -11.12 9.09 -9.43
N ASN A 22 -10.74 9.80 -10.49
CA ASN A 22 -10.31 9.17 -11.72
C ASN A 22 -9.00 8.42 -11.47
N LEU A 23 -9.08 7.10 -11.46
CA LEU A 23 -7.98 6.20 -11.21
C LEU A 23 -7.06 6.12 -12.43
N LYS A 24 -5.77 6.33 -12.21
CA LYS A 24 -4.77 6.50 -13.28
C LYS A 24 -3.44 5.88 -12.92
N PHE A 25 -2.64 5.67 -13.97
CA PHE A 25 -1.21 5.41 -13.85
C PHE A 25 -0.40 6.69 -14.05
N TYR A 26 0.70 6.78 -13.30
CA TYR A 26 1.66 7.88 -13.31
C TYR A 26 3.05 7.29 -13.48
N GLU A 27 3.86 7.86 -14.38
CA GLU A 27 5.25 7.46 -14.55
C GLU A 27 6.19 8.51 -13.95
N ILE A 28 7.24 8.03 -13.27
CA ILE A 28 8.45 8.81 -12.96
C ILE A 28 9.66 8.05 -13.52
N LYS A 29 10.60 8.77 -14.15
CA LYS A 29 11.71 8.15 -14.88
C LYS A 29 12.99 8.97 -14.74
N SER A 30 14.09 8.31 -14.40
CA SER A 30 15.44 8.90 -14.40
C SER A 30 16.41 7.97 -15.11
N GLY A 31 17.07 8.44 -16.17
CA GLY A 31 17.98 7.61 -16.96
C GLY A 31 17.30 6.33 -17.49
N LYS A 32 17.76 5.16 -17.04
CA LYS A 32 17.24 3.84 -17.45
C LYS A 32 16.28 3.20 -16.45
N ILE A 33 15.97 3.86 -15.32
CA ILE A 33 14.94 3.41 -14.39
C ILE A 33 13.62 4.13 -14.69
N SER A 34 12.52 3.37 -14.77
CA SER A 34 11.15 3.86 -14.90
C SER A 34 10.30 3.18 -13.82
N VAL A 35 9.45 3.97 -13.17
CA VAL A 35 8.52 3.49 -12.13
C VAL A 35 7.12 3.94 -12.51
N ILE A 36 6.19 2.99 -12.58
CA ILE A 36 4.76 3.26 -12.78
C ILE A 36 4.06 3.13 -11.44
N LEU A 37 3.21 4.08 -11.12
CA LEU A 37 2.46 4.20 -9.87
C LEU A 37 0.98 4.39 -10.18
N THR A 38 0.09 4.00 -9.28
CA THR A 38 -1.33 4.36 -9.36
C THR A 38 -1.76 5.14 -8.13
N ASN A 39 -2.74 6.02 -8.30
CA ASN A 39 -3.39 6.69 -7.19
C ASN A 39 -4.33 5.75 -6.40
N PHE A 40 -4.65 4.55 -6.88
CA PHE A 40 -5.27 3.54 -6.01
C PHE A 40 -4.26 3.03 -4.98
N ALA A 41 -4.54 3.25 -3.70
CA ALA A 41 -3.67 2.87 -2.58
C ALA A 41 -2.21 3.38 -2.68
N ALA A 42 -1.97 4.45 -3.44
CA ALA A 42 -0.63 4.96 -3.74
C ALA A 42 0.35 3.86 -4.21
N SER A 43 -0.13 2.89 -5.01
CA SER A 43 0.56 1.63 -5.26
C SER A 43 1.69 1.74 -6.29
N ILE A 44 2.77 0.99 -6.08
CA ILE A 44 3.79 0.74 -7.11
C ILE A 44 3.29 -0.34 -8.07
N VAL A 45 3.21 -0.02 -9.36
CA VAL A 45 2.67 -0.89 -10.41
C VAL A 45 3.79 -1.58 -11.19
N SER A 46 4.87 -0.85 -11.48
CA SER A 46 6.00 -1.35 -12.25
C SER A 46 7.30 -0.69 -11.79
N VAL A 47 8.41 -1.44 -11.80
CA VAL A 47 9.77 -0.91 -11.62
C VAL A 47 10.66 -1.53 -12.69
N LYS A 48 10.94 -0.76 -13.74
CA LYS A 48 11.70 -1.18 -14.90
C LYS A 48 13.12 -0.64 -14.85
N LEU A 49 14.11 -1.53 -14.96
CA LEU A 49 15.53 -1.19 -15.00
C LEU A 49 16.33 -2.24 -15.81
N PRO A 50 17.50 -1.89 -16.37
CA PRO A 50 18.29 -2.81 -17.17
C PRO A 50 18.94 -3.90 -16.31
N ASN A 51 18.88 -5.14 -16.77
CA ASN A 51 19.64 -6.25 -16.21
C ASN A 51 21.11 -6.23 -16.68
N LYS A 52 21.90 -7.24 -16.28
CA LYS A 52 23.33 -7.36 -16.64
C LYS A 52 23.61 -7.41 -18.15
N ASN A 53 22.63 -7.81 -18.97
CA ASN A 53 22.73 -7.89 -20.43
C ASN A 53 22.21 -6.60 -21.10
N GLY A 54 21.79 -5.59 -20.33
CA GLY A 54 21.20 -4.35 -20.82
C GLY A 54 19.71 -4.44 -21.15
N THR A 55 19.07 -5.58 -20.97
CA THR A 55 17.63 -5.76 -21.22
C THR A 55 16.82 -5.14 -20.07
N THR A 56 15.89 -4.24 -20.39
CA THR A 56 14.95 -3.68 -19.40
C THR A 56 14.04 -4.78 -18.86
N THR A 57 14.02 -4.93 -17.54
CA THR A 57 13.26 -5.96 -16.82
C THR A 57 12.36 -5.27 -15.80
N ASP A 58 11.10 -5.66 -15.73
CA ASP A 58 10.17 -5.22 -14.67
C ASP A 58 10.28 -6.15 -13.47
N VAL A 59 10.72 -5.62 -12.33
CA VAL A 59 11.12 -6.41 -11.16
C VAL A 59 10.09 -6.45 -10.05
N ILE A 60 8.87 -5.95 -10.27
CA ILE A 60 7.78 -6.06 -9.29
C ILE A 60 6.53 -6.71 -9.88
N LEU A 61 5.76 -7.39 -9.04
CA LEU A 61 4.44 -7.90 -9.40
C LEU A 61 3.41 -6.76 -9.33
N GLY A 62 2.47 -6.78 -10.26
CA GLY A 62 1.36 -5.83 -10.35
C GLY A 62 0.28 -6.33 -11.31
N TYR A 63 -0.74 -5.50 -11.51
CA TYR A 63 -1.79 -5.70 -12.53
C TYR A 63 -1.62 -4.74 -13.71
N ASP A 64 -2.21 -5.10 -14.85
CA ASP A 64 -2.07 -4.36 -16.10
C ASP A 64 -3.04 -3.17 -16.19
N THR A 65 -4.13 -3.20 -15.42
CA THR A 65 -5.17 -2.15 -15.39
C THR A 65 -5.38 -1.61 -13.98
N VAL A 66 -5.93 -0.40 -13.86
CA VAL A 66 -6.18 0.19 -12.54
C VAL A 66 -7.36 -0.49 -11.84
N ASP A 67 -8.41 -0.83 -12.58
CA ASP A 67 -9.60 -1.53 -12.07
C ASP A 67 -9.24 -2.86 -11.38
N GLU A 68 -8.21 -3.55 -11.87
CA GLU A 68 -7.71 -4.79 -11.25
C GLU A 68 -7.17 -4.55 -9.82
N TYR A 69 -6.64 -3.38 -9.50
CA TYR A 69 -6.20 -3.06 -8.15
C TYR A 69 -7.38 -2.91 -7.17
N GLU A 70 -8.54 -2.46 -7.66
CA GLU A 70 -9.75 -2.33 -6.84
C GLU A 70 -10.34 -3.70 -6.49
N ILE A 71 -10.45 -4.58 -7.49
CA ILE A 71 -11.17 -5.86 -7.34
C ILE A 71 -10.30 -6.98 -6.74
N ASN A 72 -8.99 -6.95 -6.93
CA ASN A 72 -8.10 -8.01 -6.44
C ASN A 72 -7.60 -7.72 -5.01
N ASP A 73 -7.31 -8.77 -4.24
CA ASP A 73 -7.06 -8.72 -2.80
C ASP A 73 -5.58 -8.79 -2.38
N LYS A 74 -4.65 -8.93 -3.33
CA LYS A 74 -3.23 -9.22 -3.05
C LYS A 74 -2.41 -8.02 -2.60
N ASN A 75 -2.99 -6.81 -2.59
CA ASN A 75 -2.31 -5.56 -2.23
C ASN A 75 -0.97 -5.37 -2.95
N PHE A 76 -0.85 -5.77 -4.22
CA PHE A 76 0.40 -5.61 -4.96
C PHE A 76 0.83 -4.15 -4.98
N GLY A 77 2.02 -3.87 -4.45
CA GLY A 77 2.61 -2.53 -4.45
C GLY A 77 1.93 -1.48 -3.57
N ALA A 78 0.80 -1.81 -2.92
CA ALA A 78 -0.02 -0.88 -2.18
C ALA A 78 0.68 -0.33 -0.94
N VAL A 79 0.34 0.90 -0.57
CA VAL A 79 0.66 1.47 0.75
C VAL A 79 -0.36 0.97 1.75
N ILE A 80 0.13 0.34 2.82
CA ILE A 80 -0.70 -0.24 3.88
C ILE A 80 -0.72 0.70 5.10
N GLY A 81 -1.89 0.83 5.72
CA GLY A 81 -2.13 1.64 6.92
C GLY A 81 -3.63 1.69 7.26
N ARG A 82 -4.05 2.27 8.40
CA ARG A 82 -3.26 3.02 9.39
C ARG A 82 -2.23 2.17 10.15
N ILE A 83 -2.50 0.88 10.33
CA ILE A 83 -1.56 -0.08 10.91
C ILE A 83 -1.32 -1.23 9.94
N ALA A 84 -0.08 -1.32 9.46
CA ALA A 84 0.42 -2.46 8.71
C ALA A 84 0.48 -3.70 9.60
N ASN A 85 0.26 -4.86 8.99
CA ASN A 85 0.18 -6.15 9.67
C ASN A 85 -1.03 -6.26 10.63
N ARG A 86 -0.97 -7.15 11.62
CA ARG A 86 -2.14 -7.60 12.37
C ARG A 86 -2.29 -6.92 13.74
N ILE A 87 -3.53 -6.68 14.14
CA ILE A 87 -3.93 -6.35 15.51
C ILE A 87 -4.80 -7.47 16.06
N ARG A 88 -4.32 -8.07 17.17
CA ARG A 88 -4.98 -9.18 17.86
C ARG A 88 -6.39 -8.79 18.29
N ASP A 89 -7.34 -9.70 18.07
CA ASP A 89 -8.75 -9.55 18.44
C ASP A 89 -9.45 -8.32 17.81
N ALA A 90 -8.82 -7.70 16.81
CA ALA A 90 -9.23 -6.46 16.17
C ALA A 90 -9.57 -5.38 17.21
N GLN A 91 -8.73 -5.21 18.23
CA GLN A 91 -8.94 -4.20 19.25
C GLN A 91 -7.62 -3.74 19.86
N PHE A 92 -7.62 -2.54 20.40
CA PHE A 92 -6.54 -2.05 21.24
C PHE A 92 -7.07 -1.08 22.30
N SER A 93 -6.25 -0.75 23.29
CA SER A 93 -6.56 0.29 24.27
C SER A 93 -5.55 1.42 24.17
N LEU A 94 -6.04 2.66 24.20
CA LEU A 94 -5.21 3.86 24.14
C LEU A 94 -5.79 4.86 25.13
N ASN A 95 -4.97 5.34 26.07
CA ASN A 95 -5.37 6.24 27.15
C ASN A 95 -6.60 5.73 27.94
N GLY A 96 -6.67 4.42 28.20
CA GLY A 96 -7.76 3.78 28.94
C GLY A 96 -9.06 3.57 28.15
N ILE A 97 -9.13 4.03 26.88
CA ILE A 97 -10.28 3.82 26.01
C ILE A 97 -10.02 2.60 25.12
N LYS A 98 -11.00 1.68 25.08
CA LYS A 98 -10.98 0.52 24.19
C LYS A 98 -11.54 0.88 22.82
N TYR A 99 -10.77 0.60 21.78
CA TYR A 99 -11.18 0.74 20.38
C TYR A 99 -11.34 -0.63 19.75
N ASN A 100 -12.46 -0.84 19.05
CA ASN A 100 -12.69 -2.03 18.23
C ASN A 100 -12.47 -1.63 16.77
N LEU A 101 -11.74 -2.47 16.06
CA LEU A 101 -11.36 -2.32 14.67
C LEU A 101 -12.17 -3.26 13.79
N ASP A 102 -12.08 -3.04 12.49
CA ASP A 102 -12.61 -3.97 11.51
C ASP A 102 -11.94 -5.37 11.62
N ARG A 103 -12.77 -6.41 11.65
CA ARG A 103 -12.38 -7.83 11.74
C ARG A 103 -12.28 -8.44 10.34
N ASN A 104 -11.27 -8.01 9.60
CA ASN A 104 -11.05 -8.45 8.21
C ASN A 104 -10.08 -9.66 8.10
N SER A 105 -9.62 -10.25 9.20
CA SER A 105 -8.77 -11.44 9.21
C SER A 105 -9.11 -12.38 10.36
N GLY A 106 -10.22 -13.10 10.21
CA GLY A 106 -10.78 -13.92 11.29
C GLY A 106 -11.19 -13.04 12.48
N ASN A 107 -10.65 -13.33 13.66
CA ASN A 107 -10.88 -12.50 14.85
C ASN A 107 -9.99 -11.24 14.91
N ASN A 108 -9.03 -11.10 13.99
CA ASN A 108 -8.04 -10.03 14.01
C ASN A 108 -8.35 -8.96 12.96
N SER A 109 -7.71 -7.81 13.11
CA SER A 109 -7.60 -6.81 12.06
C SER A 109 -6.26 -6.98 11.34
N ILE A 110 -6.22 -6.78 10.02
CA ILE A 110 -4.99 -6.78 9.23
C ILE A 110 -4.95 -5.57 8.31
N ASN A 111 -3.76 -4.98 8.15
CA ASN A 111 -3.47 -3.98 7.12
C ASN A 111 -4.43 -2.76 7.16
N GLY A 112 -4.84 -2.38 8.36
CA GLY A 112 -5.69 -1.22 8.60
C GLY A 112 -7.20 -1.42 8.39
N GLY A 113 -7.67 -2.62 8.02
CA GLY A 113 -9.09 -2.93 7.81
C GLY A 113 -9.47 -3.18 6.35
N SER A 114 -10.73 -3.55 6.10
CA SER A 114 -11.27 -3.89 4.77
C SER A 114 -11.28 -2.72 3.80
N LYS A 115 -11.36 -1.48 4.32
CA LYS A 115 -11.18 -0.23 3.58
C LYS A 115 -10.00 0.58 4.12
N GLY A 116 -8.94 -0.11 4.57
CA GLY A 116 -7.69 0.52 4.99
C GLY A 116 -7.00 1.25 3.83
N PHE A 117 -5.87 1.89 4.11
CA PHE A 117 -5.12 2.72 3.16
C PHE A 117 -4.77 1.99 1.86
N GLY A 118 -4.60 0.67 1.94
CA GLY A 118 -4.30 -0.23 0.82
C GLY A 118 -5.48 -0.54 -0.10
N ARG A 119 -6.68 -0.03 0.21
CA ARG A 119 -7.96 -0.43 -0.41
C ARG A 119 -8.81 0.78 -0.85
N VAL A 120 -8.23 1.97 -0.89
CA VAL A 120 -8.95 3.21 -1.23
C VAL A 120 -8.15 4.07 -2.21
N PRO A 121 -8.81 4.90 -3.03
CA PRO A 121 -8.14 5.92 -3.84
C PRO A 121 -7.45 6.98 -2.96
N TRP A 122 -6.29 7.45 -3.42
CA TRP A 122 -5.56 8.58 -2.87
C TRP A 122 -5.62 9.74 -3.85
N GLU A 123 -5.52 10.97 -3.35
CA GLU A 123 -5.38 12.15 -4.19
C GLU A 123 -3.92 12.34 -4.61
N VAL A 124 -3.67 12.91 -5.78
CA VAL A 124 -2.33 13.31 -6.21
C VAL A 124 -2.09 14.76 -5.77
N ALA A 125 -1.26 14.94 -4.74
CA ALA A 125 -0.91 16.26 -4.22
C ALA A 125 0.15 16.95 -5.10
N GLU A 126 1.06 16.18 -5.71
CA GLU A 126 2.12 16.71 -6.57
C GLU A 126 2.62 15.63 -7.55
N HIS A 127 2.90 15.99 -8.81
CA HIS A 127 3.60 15.12 -9.78
C HIS A 127 4.58 15.96 -10.60
N LYS A 128 5.87 15.67 -10.50
CA LYS A 128 6.99 16.40 -11.13
C LYS A 128 7.90 15.44 -11.91
N PRO A 129 7.42 14.84 -13.01
CA PRO A 129 8.17 13.83 -13.76
C PRO A 129 9.42 14.38 -14.44
N ASP A 130 9.42 15.66 -14.82
CA ASP A 130 10.52 16.31 -15.55
C ASP A 130 11.52 17.07 -14.64
N SER A 131 11.42 16.88 -13.33
CA SER A 131 12.33 17.53 -12.38
C SER A 131 13.68 16.82 -12.28
N LYS A 132 14.68 17.46 -11.67
CA LYS A 132 16.00 16.86 -11.43
C LYS A 132 15.91 15.51 -10.68
N ASN A 133 14.97 15.41 -9.74
CA ASN A 133 14.64 14.18 -9.01
C ASN A 133 13.15 13.89 -9.22
N PRO A 134 12.77 13.18 -10.30
CA PRO A 134 11.38 12.92 -10.64
C PRO A 134 10.60 12.35 -9.47
N CYS A 135 9.45 12.94 -9.16
CA CYS A 135 8.67 12.56 -7.99
C CYS A 135 7.15 12.67 -8.17
N ILE A 136 6.44 11.96 -7.31
CA ILE A 136 4.98 12.08 -7.14
C ILE A 136 4.63 11.90 -5.67
N THR A 137 3.69 12.71 -5.18
CA THR A 137 3.16 12.65 -3.83
C THR A 137 1.67 12.35 -3.87
N PHE A 138 1.28 11.30 -3.17
CA PHE A 138 -0.12 10.95 -2.90
C PHE A 138 -0.51 11.38 -1.50
N THR A 139 -1.75 11.83 -1.32
CA THR A 139 -2.32 12.18 -0.01
C THR A 139 -3.64 11.46 0.23
N LEU A 140 -3.88 11.05 1.47
CA LEU A 140 -5.12 10.44 1.93
C LEU A 140 -5.53 11.05 3.26
N TYR A 141 -6.77 11.51 3.32
CA TYR A 141 -7.43 11.89 4.57
C TYR A 141 -8.23 10.72 5.13
N SER A 142 -7.97 10.35 6.38
CA SER A 142 -8.65 9.29 7.10
C SER A 142 -9.30 9.89 8.36
N PRO A 143 -10.65 10.02 8.40
CA PRO A 143 -11.35 10.72 9.48
C PRO A 143 -11.37 9.93 10.80
N ASP A 144 -11.63 10.60 11.91
CA ASP A 144 -11.90 9.94 13.21
C ASP A 144 -12.96 8.84 13.06
N GLY A 145 -12.63 7.63 13.55
CA GLY A 145 -13.50 6.45 13.45
C GLY A 145 -13.30 5.60 12.19
N ASP A 146 -12.51 6.03 11.19
CA ASP A 146 -12.25 5.22 10.01
C ASP A 146 -11.60 3.89 10.37
N GLN A 147 -12.21 2.80 9.90
CA GLN A 147 -11.90 1.40 10.27
C GLN A 147 -11.84 1.12 11.79
N GLY A 148 -12.43 2.00 12.61
CA GLY A 148 -12.44 1.92 14.07
C GLY A 148 -11.29 2.66 14.78
N TYR A 149 -10.39 3.30 14.04
CA TYR A 149 -9.26 4.03 14.63
C TYR A 149 -9.67 5.45 15.06
N PRO A 150 -9.24 5.94 16.23
CA PRO A 150 -9.50 7.31 16.66
C PRO A 150 -8.66 8.32 15.85
N GLY A 151 -9.11 9.57 15.84
CA GLY A 151 -8.39 10.72 15.32
C GLY A 151 -8.43 10.85 13.81
N ASN A 152 -8.43 12.11 13.37
CA ASN A 152 -8.20 12.48 11.98
C ASN A 152 -6.72 12.33 11.66
N VAL A 153 -6.45 11.73 10.50
CA VAL A 153 -5.09 11.49 10.00
C VAL A 153 -5.01 11.95 8.57
N THR A 154 -4.03 12.81 8.28
CA THR A 154 -3.61 13.10 6.90
C THR A 154 -2.31 12.35 6.62
N ALA A 155 -2.37 11.36 5.72
CA ALA A 155 -1.23 10.57 5.29
C ALA A 155 -0.72 11.04 3.93
N ASN A 156 0.60 11.11 3.78
CA ASN A 156 1.28 11.47 2.53
C ASN A 156 2.32 10.39 2.20
N VAL A 157 2.38 10.00 0.93
CA VAL A 157 3.43 9.12 0.41
C VAL A 157 4.07 9.76 -0.81
N THR A 158 5.37 9.99 -0.74
CA THR A 158 6.16 10.55 -1.82
C THR A 158 7.11 9.50 -2.38
N TYR A 159 6.99 9.25 -3.68
CA TYR A 159 7.93 8.45 -4.45
C TYR A 159 8.87 9.39 -5.20
N THR A 160 10.17 9.21 -5.03
CA THR A 160 11.19 10.03 -5.70
C THR A 160 12.30 9.16 -6.24
N ILE A 161 12.70 9.39 -7.49
CA ILE A 161 13.93 8.80 -8.02
C ILE A 161 15.09 9.77 -7.79
N TYR A 162 16.09 9.34 -7.02
CA TYR A 162 17.35 10.03 -6.84
C TYR A 162 18.44 9.37 -7.68
N ASP A 163 19.32 10.20 -8.22
CA ASP A 163 20.43 9.79 -9.09
C ASP A 163 19.94 8.84 -10.20
N ASN A 164 20.78 7.89 -10.61
CA ASN A 164 20.38 6.75 -11.43
C ASN A 164 20.21 5.55 -10.49
N TYR A 165 18.97 5.05 -10.33
CA TYR A 165 18.57 3.79 -9.64
C TYR A 165 18.20 3.82 -8.16
N THR A 166 18.07 4.98 -7.50
CA THR A 166 17.52 5.03 -6.13
C THR A 166 16.04 5.43 -6.15
N LEU A 167 15.14 4.49 -5.86
CA LEU A 167 13.74 4.80 -5.56
C LEU A 167 13.57 5.03 -4.05
N ARG A 168 13.34 6.27 -3.65
CA ARG A 168 12.99 6.63 -2.26
C ARG A 168 11.48 6.66 -2.12
N ILE A 169 10.99 6.07 -1.02
CA ILE A 169 9.60 6.13 -0.60
C ILE A 169 9.58 6.80 0.76
N GLU A 170 9.00 7.99 0.83
CA GLU A 170 8.82 8.71 2.09
C GLU A 170 7.35 8.65 2.49
N MET A 171 7.07 8.23 3.72
CA MET A 171 5.70 8.12 4.24
C MET A 171 5.57 8.97 5.50
N LYS A 172 4.61 9.88 5.50
CA LYS A 172 4.34 10.79 6.62
C LYS A 172 2.86 10.71 6.97
N ALA A 173 2.55 10.61 8.25
CA ALA A 173 1.18 10.74 8.74
C ALA A 173 1.13 11.83 9.81
N ILE A 174 0.11 12.68 9.74
CA ILE A 174 -0.11 13.77 10.69
C ILE A 174 -1.43 13.48 11.40
N THR A 175 -1.37 13.34 12.72
CA THR A 175 -2.55 13.19 13.58
C THR A 175 -3.00 14.58 14.03
N GLU A 176 -4.25 14.95 13.79
CA GLU A 176 -4.66 16.36 13.93
C GLU A 176 -5.36 16.66 15.25
N ASN A 177 -6.18 15.75 15.76
CA ASN A 177 -7.11 16.04 16.87
C ASN A 177 -7.08 15.03 18.02
N LYS A 178 -6.68 13.77 17.79
CA LYS A 178 -6.60 12.73 18.81
C LYS A 178 -5.38 11.84 18.58
N PRO A 179 -4.75 11.32 19.65
CA PRO A 179 -3.73 10.29 19.53
C PRO A 179 -4.28 9.04 18.84
N THR A 180 -3.49 8.44 17.96
CA THR A 180 -3.85 7.21 17.24
C THR A 180 -2.59 6.45 16.84
N PRO A 181 -2.61 5.11 16.80
CA PRO A 181 -1.45 4.36 16.34
C PRO A 181 -1.30 4.51 14.82
N ILE A 182 -0.05 4.65 14.35
CA ILE A 182 0.29 4.66 12.92
C ILE A 182 1.49 3.73 12.67
N SER A 183 1.38 2.88 11.66
CA SER A 183 2.45 2.07 11.09
C SER A 183 2.15 1.86 9.61
N MET A 184 2.93 2.51 8.73
CA MET A 184 2.76 2.40 7.29
C MET A 184 3.88 1.57 6.67
N SER A 185 3.57 0.87 5.58
CA SER A 185 4.53 0.07 4.82
C SER A 185 4.10 -0.03 3.35
N THR A 186 5.03 -0.39 2.46
CA THR A 186 4.67 -0.82 1.10
C THR A 186 4.53 -2.33 1.05
N HIS A 187 3.62 -2.79 0.21
CA HIS A 187 3.35 -4.21 0.01
C HIS A 187 3.80 -4.66 -1.39
N ALA A 188 4.97 -4.16 -1.80
CA ALA A 188 5.60 -4.49 -3.08
C ALA A 188 6.24 -5.88 -3.05
N TYR A 189 5.96 -6.68 -4.07
CA TYR A 189 6.54 -8.01 -4.24
C TYR A 189 7.62 -7.95 -5.32
N TRP A 190 8.83 -8.32 -4.94
CA TRP A 190 10.00 -8.18 -5.79
C TRP A 190 10.40 -9.51 -6.42
N ASN A 191 10.64 -9.49 -7.71
CA ASN A 191 11.34 -10.55 -8.42
C ASN A 191 12.43 -9.95 -9.32
N LEU A 192 13.68 -10.00 -8.85
CA LEU A 192 14.81 -9.34 -9.54
C LEU A 192 15.17 -9.96 -10.90
N GLN A 193 14.66 -11.16 -11.21
CA GLN A 193 14.80 -11.79 -12.52
C GLN A 193 13.67 -11.41 -13.49
N GLY A 194 12.67 -10.67 -13.01
CA GLY A 194 11.46 -10.28 -13.73
C GLY A 194 10.21 -10.86 -13.09
N HIS A 195 9.11 -10.09 -13.05
CA HIS A 195 7.83 -10.51 -12.47
C HIS A 195 7.27 -11.83 -13.04
N ASN A 196 7.65 -12.18 -14.28
CA ASN A 196 7.25 -13.39 -14.99
C ASN A 196 8.31 -14.51 -15.01
N SER A 197 9.38 -14.39 -14.22
CA SER A 197 10.51 -15.34 -14.23
C SER A 197 10.28 -16.62 -13.40
N GLY A 198 9.12 -16.76 -12.77
CA GLY A 198 8.79 -17.89 -11.90
C GLY A 198 9.10 -17.61 -10.43
N ASN A 199 9.63 -18.60 -9.71
CA ASN A 199 9.88 -18.50 -8.27
C ASN A 199 11.14 -17.69 -7.94
N ILE A 200 11.28 -17.29 -6.67
CA ILE A 200 12.40 -16.48 -6.17
C ILE A 200 13.51 -17.31 -5.51
N SER A 201 13.47 -18.64 -5.57
CA SER A 201 14.33 -19.53 -4.78
C SER A 201 15.83 -19.42 -5.10
N SER A 202 16.19 -18.86 -6.26
CA SER A 202 17.58 -18.60 -6.65
C SER A 202 18.09 -17.21 -6.25
N GLN A 203 17.21 -16.34 -5.74
CA GLN A 203 17.58 -15.02 -5.25
C GLN A 203 18.24 -15.13 -3.88
N LYS A 204 19.26 -14.31 -3.65
CA LYS A 204 20.00 -14.28 -2.39
C LYS A 204 19.51 -13.12 -1.53
N LEU A 205 19.21 -13.40 -0.27
CA LEU A 205 18.76 -12.41 0.71
C LEU A 205 19.81 -12.28 1.81
N GLN A 206 20.15 -11.04 2.17
CA GLN A 206 20.94 -10.73 3.35
C GLN A 206 20.15 -9.73 4.21
N LEU A 207 19.89 -10.09 5.47
CA LEU A 207 19.23 -9.23 6.45
C LEU A 207 20.20 -8.92 7.57
N PHE A 208 20.42 -7.63 7.83
CA PHE A 208 21.25 -7.18 8.97
C PHE A 208 20.40 -7.13 10.25
N ALA A 209 19.90 -8.30 10.67
CA ALA A 209 19.08 -8.46 11.87
C ALA A 209 19.61 -9.61 12.73
N SER A 210 19.75 -9.37 14.04
CA SER A 210 20.20 -10.40 14.99
C SER A 210 19.04 -11.06 15.74
N ASN A 211 17.80 -10.60 15.54
CA ASN A 211 16.61 -11.10 16.21
C ASN A 211 15.39 -11.07 15.26
N ILE A 212 14.37 -11.89 15.58
CA ILE A 212 13.08 -11.95 14.90
C ILE A 212 11.94 -11.91 15.92
N ALA A 213 10.81 -11.31 15.56
CA ALA A 213 9.59 -11.41 16.37
C ALA A 213 9.00 -12.82 16.22
N ALA A 214 8.84 -13.53 17.33
CA ALA A 214 8.16 -14.82 17.31
C ALA A 214 6.68 -14.65 16.99
N MET A 215 6.12 -15.60 16.24
CA MET A 215 4.72 -15.58 15.81
C MET A 215 3.98 -16.82 16.29
N ASP A 216 2.71 -16.66 16.64
CA ASP A 216 1.80 -17.79 16.88
C ASP A 216 1.28 -18.39 15.56
N SER A 217 0.50 -19.48 15.66
CA SER A 217 -0.08 -20.16 14.49
C SER A 217 -1.06 -19.30 13.68
N ASN A 218 -1.51 -18.17 14.22
CA ASN A 218 -2.35 -17.19 13.54
C ASN A 218 -1.54 -16.04 12.92
N LEU A 219 -0.21 -16.18 12.88
CA LEU A 219 0.72 -15.18 12.34
C LEU A 219 0.65 -13.84 13.09
N LEU A 220 0.34 -13.88 14.38
CA LEU A 220 0.40 -12.73 15.29
C LEU A 220 1.69 -12.79 16.10
N ALA A 221 2.32 -11.63 16.31
CA ALA A 221 3.44 -11.54 17.23
C ALA A 221 3.02 -11.98 18.64
N THR A 222 3.86 -12.79 19.29
CA THR A 222 3.65 -13.24 20.68
C THR A 222 4.15 -12.21 21.70
N GLY A 223 4.98 -11.26 21.25
CA GLY A 223 5.75 -10.34 22.09
C GLY A 223 7.16 -10.84 22.41
N GLU A 224 7.47 -12.10 22.11
CA GLU A 224 8.82 -12.65 22.24
C GLU A 224 9.72 -12.19 21.07
N ILE A 225 10.96 -11.83 21.40
CA ILE A 225 12.02 -11.52 20.45
C ILE A 225 13.05 -12.66 20.54
N THR A 226 13.16 -13.46 19.47
CA THR A 226 14.03 -14.62 19.42
C THR A 226 15.32 -14.28 18.68
N SER A 227 16.47 -14.66 19.22
CA SER A 227 17.77 -14.43 18.56
C SER A 227 17.91 -15.31 17.31
N ILE A 228 18.43 -14.71 16.24
CA ILE A 228 18.83 -15.41 15.03
C ILE A 228 20.27 -15.90 15.27
N ILE A 229 20.41 -17.16 15.67
CA ILE A 229 21.72 -17.79 15.75
C ILE A 229 22.27 -17.86 14.31
N HIS A 230 23.50 -17.37 14.10
CA HIS A 230 24.23 -17.23 12.82
C HIS A 230 24.51 -18.54 12.06
N ASN A 231 23.67 -19.57 12.19
CA ASN A 231 23.97 -20.94 11.77
C ASN A 231 23.25 -21.40 10.50
N LYS A 232 22.53 -20.54 9.77
CA LYS A 232 21.96 -20.91 8.46
C LYS A 232 22.02 -19.77 7.47
N THR A 233 22.96 -19.88 6.53
CA THR A 233 22.81 -19.31 5.19
C THR A 233 21.66 -20.05 4.52
N TYR A 234 20.60 -19.34 4.15
CA TYR A 234 19.52 -19.87 3.32
C TYR A 234 19.77 -19.50 1.85
#